data_AF-A0A0A1PRX9-F1
#
_entry.id   AF-A0A0A1PRX9-F1
#
_cell.length_a   1.000
_cell.length_b   1.000
_cell.length_c   1.000
_cell.angle_alpha   90.00
_cell.angle_beta   90.00
_cell.angle_gamma   90.00
#
_symmetry.space_group_name_H-M   'P 1'
#
loop_
_entity.id
_entity.type
_entity.pdbx_description
1 polymer ?
#
loop_
_entity_poly.entity_id
_entity_poly.type
_entity_poly.pdbx_seq_one_letter_code
_entity_poly.pdbx_strand_id
1 'polypeptide(L)'
;MHQRLKDMRAAAAAEEKIRRALAARAALDAATGRKRRSATTIRLDQRHATEKNPDGESFSGAMARIAEEHGLTVKSIRGRSRQYAIMVARVEIAWLGFYRFGVPTTALGRLMGGRDHSTIVNAKNTGDMVFRHRLGVEGAAALARSDEERRDAIIAYYQEITEQSRARYQARPTAQRRQRPSAWEAPRAELRRQLALLGIEGAPIRELAKALGVSATKTRALVAELRAEGTVS
;
A
#
# COMPACT_ATOMS: atom_id res chain seq x y z
N MET A 1 -29.42 -46.93 -1.16
CA MET A 1 -28.15 -47.26 -0.49
C MET A 1 -26.92 -46.70 -1.22
N HIS A 2 -26.81 -46.89 -2.54
CA HIS A 2 -25.64 -46.43 -3.33
C HIS A 2 -25.39 -44.91 -3.33
N GLN A 3 -26.46 -44.09 -3.39
CA GLN A 3 -26.32 -42.62 -3.35
C GLN A 3 -25.77 -42.13 -2.00
N ARG A 4 -26.27 -42.67 -0.88
CA ARG A 4 -25.80 -42.35 0.47
C ARG A 4 -24.30 -42.65 0.65
N LEU A 5 -23.80 -43.73 0.05
CA LEU A 5 -22.36 -44.05 0.04
C LEU A 5 -21.55 -43.06 -0.81
N LYS A 6 -22.08 -42.59 -1.94
CA LYS A 6 -21.44 -41.52 -2.74
C LYS A 6 -21.37 -40.21 -1.96
N ASP A 7 -22.46 -39.82 -1.30
CA ASP A 7 -22.53 -38.59 -0.52
C ASP A 7 -21.59 -38.64 0.69
N MET A 8 -21.50 -39.77 1.39
CA MET A 8 -20.55 -39.97 2.50
C MET A 8 -19.09 -39.88 2.04
N ARG A 9 -18.75 -40.45 0.87
CA ARG A 9 -17.39 -40.34 0.30
C ARG A 9 -17.06 -38.91 -0.12
N ALA A 10 -18.03 -38.18 -0.69
CA ALA A 10 -17.85 -36.78 -1.04
C ALA A 10 -17.64 -35.89 0.20
N ALA A 11 -18.41 -36.13 1.28
CA ALA A 11 -18.25 -35.43 2.54
C ALA A 11 -16.88 -35.70 3.19
N ALA A 12 -16.45 -36.96 3.25
CA ALA A 12 -15.13 -37.32 3.79
C ALA A 12 -13.98 -36.69 2.99
N ALA A 13 -14.10 -36.63 1.65
CA ALA A 13 -13.12 -35.96 0.80
C ALA A 13 -13.09 -34.44 1.02
N ALA A 14 -14.24 -33.82 1.29
CA ALA A 14 -14.32 -32.40 1.61
C ALA A 14 -13.68 -32.08 2.97
N GLU A 15 -13.95 -32.88 4.00
CA GLU A 15 -13.34 -32.73 5.32
C GLU A 15 -11.81 -32.86 5.27
N GLU A 16 -11.30 -33.87 4.56
CA GLU A 16 -9.86 -34.07 4.41
C GLU A 16 -9.20 -32.90 3.64
N LYS A 17 -9.89 -32.34 2.64
CA LYS A 17 -9.43 -31.14 1.93
C LYS A 17 -9.36 -29.91 2.86
N ILE A 18 -10.35 -29.73 3.73
CA ILE A 18 -10.36 -28.65 4.74
C ILE A 18 -9.22 -28.86 5.73
N ARG A 19 -9.03 -30.08 6.24
CA ARG A 19 -7.94 -30.42 7.17
C ARG A 19 -6.56 -30.11 6.57
N ARG A 20 -6.32 -30.50 5.31
CA ARG A 20 -5.07 -30.18 4.60
C ARG A 20 -4.87 -28.69 4.39
N ALA A 21 -5.93 -27.94 4.06
CA ALA A 21 -5.85 -26.50 3.89
C ALA A 21 -5.49 -25.79 5.22
N LEU A 22 -6.07 -26.23 6.34
CA LEU A 22 -5.74 -25.71 7.67
C LEU A 22 -4.31 -26.05 8.09
N ALA A 23 -3.86 -27.29 7.86
CA ALA A 23 -2.48 -27.71 8.14
C ALA A 23 -1.47 -26.93 7.29
N ALA A 24 -1.74 -26.73 5.99
CA ALA A 24 -0.89 -25.93 5.11
C ALA A 24 -0.83 -24.45 5.54
N ARG A 25 -1.96 -23.88 6.00
CA ARG A 25 -2.00 -22.52 6.56
C ARG A 25 -1.14 -22.41 7.82
N ALA A 26 -1.27 -23.36 8.74
CA ALA A 26 -0.49 -23.39 9.97
C ALA A 26 1.02 -23.55 9.69
N ALA A 27 1.40 -24.41 8.75
CA ALA A 27 2.79 -24.58 8.31
C ALA A 27 3.34 -23.30 7.65
N LEU A 28 2.54 -22.62 6.83
CA LEU A 28 2.92 -21.33 6.23
C LEU A 28 3.10 -20.24 7.31
N ASP A 29 2.20 -20.17 8.28
CA ASP A 29 2.32 -19.20 9.38
C ASP A 29 3.56 -19.49 10.26
N ALA A 30 3.92 -20.78 10.46
CA ALA A 30 5.14 -21.19 11.13
C ALA A 30 6.41 -20.87 10.32
N ALA A 31 6.43 -21.18 9.01
CA ALA A 31 7.57 -20.99 8.13
C ALA A 31 7.84 -19.51 7.80
N THR A 32 6.78 -18.70 7.65
CA THR A 32 6.91 -17.26 7.35
C THR A 32 7.35 -16.45 8.56
N GLY A 33 7.49 -17.05 9.74
CA GLY A 33 7.89 -16.33 10.93
C GLY A 33 6.93 -15.18 11.26
N ARG A 34 5.64 -15.28 10.86
CA ARG A 34 4.54 -14.47 11.42
C ARG A 34 4.33 -14.91 12.87
N LYS A 35 5.37 -14.73 13.68
CA LYS A 35 5.33 -14.86 15.12
C LYS A 35 4.12 -14.06 15.57
N ARG A 36 3.24 -14.70 16.35
CA ARG A 36 2.38 -14.00 17.31
C ARG A 36 3.25 -12.89 17.88
N ARG A 37 2.87 -11.62 17.62
CA ARG A 37 3.61 -10.48 18.18
C ARG A 37 3.81 -10.81 19.66
N SER A 38 5.04 -10.75 20.15
CA SER A 38 5.30 -11.05 21.55
C SER A 38 4.34 -10.19 22.39
N ALA A 39 3.77 -10.74 23.46
CA ALA A 39 2.86 -9.99 24.33
C ALA A 39 3.48 -8.65 24.76
N THR A 40 4.80 -8.62 24.90
CA THR A 40 5.63 -7.44 25.15
C THR A 40 5.49 -6.35 24.07
N THR A 41 5.53 -6.70 22.78
CA THR A 41 5.37 -5.73 21.69
C THR A 41 3.96 -5.14 21.67
N ILE A 42 2.93 -5.95 21.89
CA ILE A 42 1.54 -5.49 21.96
C ILE A 42 1.34 -4.52 23.14
N ARG A 43 1.94 -4.81 24.30
CA ARG A 43 1.87 -3.95 25.48
C ARG A 43 2.57 -2.60 25.29
N LEU A 44 3.74 -2.58 24.65
CA LEU A 44 4.45 -1.33 24.36
C LEU A 44 3.65 -0.42 23.41
N ASP A 45 3.04 -1.01 22.38
CA ASP A 45 2.19 -0.25 21.45
C ASP A 45 0.96 0.33 22.17
N GLN A 46 0.32 -0.45 23.04
CA GLN A 46 -0.83 0.00 23.84
C GLN A 46 -0.45 1.10 24.83
N ARG A 47 0.74 1.03 25.43
CA ARG A 47 1.25 2.07 26.34
C ARG A 47 1.39 3.40 25.61
N HIS A 48 2.09 3.44 24.48
CA HIS A 48 2.23 4.66 23.70
C HIS A 48 0.90 5.17 23.09
N ALA A 49 -0.05 4.28 22.82
CA ALA A 49 -1.38 4.68 22.33
C ALA A 49 -2.22 5.42 23.40
N THR A 50 -1.96 5.13 24.67
CA THR A 50 -2.69 5.62 25.84
C THR A 50 -1.93 6.69 26.60
N GLU A 51 -0.64 6.85 26.35
CA GLU A 51 0.15 7.98 26.81
C GLU A 51 -0.53 9.29 26.38
N LYS A 52 -0.82 10.09 27.40
CA LYS A 52 -1.46 11.38 27.27
C LYS A 52 -0.39 12.43 27.05
N ASN A 53 -0.66 13.38 26.18
CA ASN A 53 0.13 14.60 26.09
C ASN A 53 -0.08 15.48 27.36
N PRO A 54 0.64 16.61 27.50
CA PRO A 54 0.45 17.53 28.63
C PRO A 54 -1.00 18.02 28.79
N ASP A 55 -1.75 18.07 27.69
CA ASP A 55 -3.15 18.52 27.65
C ASP A 55 -4.15 17.39 28.01
N GLY A 56 -3.66 16.17 28.31
CA GLY A 56 -4.50 15.03 28.65
C GLY A 56 -5.10 14.28 27.45
N GLU A 57 -4.87 14.74 26.22
CA GLU A 57 -5.30 14.07 24.98
C GLU A 57 -4.41 12.84 24.74
N SER A 58 -5.00 11.71 24.36
CA SER A 58 -4.24 10.52 23.93
C SER A 58 -3.92 10.60 22.44
N PHE A 59 -2.83 9.97 22.00
CA PHE A 59 -2.50 9.90 20.57
C PHE A 59 -3.64 9.28 19.74
N SER A 60 -4.35 8.30 20.30
CA SER A 60 -5.51 7.70 19.64
C SER A 60 -6.68 8.68 19.48
N GLY A 61 -6.88 9.56 20.46
CA GLY A 61 -7.85 10.65 20.39
C GLY A 61 -7.48 11.69 19.33
N ALA A 62 -6.24 12.15 19.32
CA ALA A 62 -5.76 13.09 18.31
C ALA A 62 -5.87 12.53 16.89
N MET A 63 -5.53 11.26 16.69
CA MET A 63 -5.70 10.59 15.38
C MET A 63 -7.17 10.51 14.95
N ALA A 64 -8.11 10.34 15.89
CA ALA A 64 -9.54 10.34 15.58
C ALA A 64 -10.03 11.73 15.18
N ARG A 65 -9.64 12.75 15.95
CA ARG A 65 -9.93 14.16 15.66
C ARG A 65 -9.39 14.60 14.30
N ILE A 66 -8.11 14.33 14.02
CA ILE A 66 -7.51 14.65 12.71
C ILE A 66 -8.20 13.88 11.58
N ALA A 67 -8.60 12.62 11.81
CA ALA A 67 -9.37 11.91 10.78
C ALA A 67 -10.69 12.63 10.48
N GLU A 68 -11.42 13.08 11.51
CA GLU A 68 -12.67 13.83 11.38
C GLU A 68 -12.47 15.19 10.67
N GLU A 69 -11.47 15.97 11.05
CA GLU A 69 -11.14 17.26 10.45
C GLU A 69 -10.83 17.16 8.94
N HIS A 70 -10.31 16.01 8.50
CA HIS A 70 -10.04 15.71 7.08
C HIS A 70 -11.21 14.99 6.37
N GLY A 71 -12.35 14.77 7.03
CA GLY A 71 -13.48 14.02 6.47
C GLY A 71 -13.18 12.53 6.25
N LEU A 72 -12.33 11.95 7.08
CA LEU A 72 -11.83 10.58 7.01
C LEU A 72 -12.23 9.76 8.24
N THR A 73 -11.98 8.46 8.19
CA THR A 73 -12.13 7.58 9.35
C THR A 73 -10.76 7.10 9.81
N VAL A 74 -10.60 6.79 11.10
CA VAL A 74 -9.36 6.17 11.60
C VAL A 74 -9.00 4.89 10.83
N LYS A 75 -10.02 4.14 10.38
CA LYS A 75 -9.85 2.97 9.52
C LYS A 75 -9.20 3.31 8.17
N SER A 76 -9.58 4.41 7.52
CA SER A 76 -8.96 4.83 6.25
C SER A 76 -7.52 5.32 6.44
N ILE A 77 -7.26 6.04 7.54
CA ILE A 77 -5.90 6.43 7.94
C ILE A 77 -5.00 5.20 8.13
N ARG A 78 -5.47 4.18 8.84
CA ARG A 78 -4.72 2.92 9.04
C ARG A 78 -4.62 2.03 7.79
N GLY A 79 -5.44 2.28 6.78
CA GLY A 79 -5.48 1.51 5.54
C GLY A 79 -4.23 1.65 4.66
N ARG A 80 -4.24 1.00 3.49
CA ARG A 80 -3.14 1.08 2.49
C ARG A 80 -3.35 2.13 1.40
N SER A 81 -4.55 2.72 1.30
CA SER A 81 -4.86 3.74 0.29
C SER A 81 -3.87 4.90 0.35
N ARG A 82 -3.43 5.39 -0.80
CA ARG A 82 -2.55 6.56 -0.96
C ARG A 82 -3.28 7.74 -1.60
N GLN A 83 -4.60 7.79 -1.44
CA GLN A 83 -5.37 8.96 -1.86
C GLN A 83 -4.84 10.22 -1.17
N TYR A 84 -4.91 11.32 -1.90
CA TYR A 84 -4.41 12.64 -1.50
C TYR A 84 -4.76 13.00 -0.05
N ALA A 85 -6.06 13.06 0.28
CA ALA A 85 -6.55 13.48 1.60
C ALA A 85 -6.00 12.59 2.72
N ILE A 86 -5.90 11.28 2.46
CA ILE A 86 -5.36 10.32 3.41
C ILE A 86 -3.85 10.53 3.63
N MET A 87 -3.10 10.92 2.59
CA MET A 87 -1.67 11.20 2.73
C MET A 87 -1.43 12.47 3.56
N VAL A 88 -2.20 13.53 3.32
CA VAL A 88 -2.15 14.79 4.08
C VAL A 88 -2.37 14.49 5.58
N ALA A 89 -3.49 13.86 5.92
CA ALA A 89 -3.81 13.53 7.31
C ALA A 89 -2.72 12.64 7.98
N ARG A 90 -2.11 11.71 7.23
CA ARG A 90 -1.03 10.86 7.77
C ARG A 90 0.26 11.62 8.03
N VAL A 91 0.59 12.63 7.23
CA VAL A 91 1.75 13.48 7.49
C VAL A 91 1.54 14.23 8.80
N GLU A 92 0.36 14.83 8.97
CA GLU A 92 -0.02 15.54 10.19
C GLU A 92 0.04 14.62 11.43
N ILE A 93 -0.60 13.45 11.36
CA ILE A 93 -0.62 12.47 12.48
C ILE A 93 0.79 11.97 12.82
N ALA A 94 1.62 11.64 11.82
CA ALA A 94 2.98 11.14 12.05
C ALA A 94 3.85 12.23 12.70
N TRP A 95 3.72 13.46 12.23
CA TRP A 95 4.46 14.60 12.75
C TRP A 95 4.05 14.95 14.18
N LEU A 96 2.74 15.09 14.44
CA LEU A 96 2.20 15.35 15.78
C LEU A 96 2.53 14.22 16.75
N GLY A 97 2.36 12.97 16.30
CA GLY A 97 2.71 11.79 17.09
C GLY A 97 4.15 11.81 17.59
N PHE A 98 5.08 12.29 16.76
CA PHE A 98 6.48 12.39 17.14
C PHE A 98 6.74 13.57 18.07
N TYR A 99 6.31 14.79 17.71
CA TYR A 99 6.70 16.00 18.45
C TYR A 99 5.80 16.32 19.66
N ARG A 100 4.48 16.10 19.55
CA ARG A 100 3.52 16.40 20.63
C ARG A 100 3.38 15.26 21.63
N PHE A 101 3.43 14.02 21.14
CA PHE A 101 3.21 12.82 21.97
C PHE A 101 4.51 12.06 22.29
N GLY A 102 5.65 12.44 21.71
CA GLY A 102 6.93 11.78 21.95
C GLY A 102 6.97 10.31 21.50
N VAL A 103 6.05 9.89 20.62
CA VAL A 103 5.92 8.48 20.25
C VAL A 103 7.04 8.10 19.26
N PRO A 104 7.82 7.04 19.54
CA PRO A 104 8.84 6.57 18.61
C PRO A 104 8.26 6.20 17.23
N THR A 105 9.00 6.47 16.16
CA THR A 105 8.53 6.24 14.77
C THR A 105 8.13 4.79 14.48
N THR A 106 8.78 3.83 15.14
CA THR A 106 8.43 2.40 15.06
C THR A 106 7.07 2.11 15.69
N ALA A 107 6.77 2.72 16.84
CA ALA A 107 5.48 2.60 17.52
C ALA A 107 4.38 3.31 16.74
N LEU A 108 4.63 4.53 16.24
CA LEU A 108 3.72 5.23 15.32
C LEU A 108 3.36 4.38 14.11
N GLY A 109 4.33 3.70 13.50
CA GLY A 109 4.09 2.81 12.36
C GLY A 109 3.07 1.73 12.67
N ARG A 110 3.18 1.11 13.86
CA ARG A 110 2.24 0.09 14.32
C ARG A 110 0.86 0.69 14.61
N LEU A 111 0.79 1.85 15.28
CA LEU A 111 -0.46 2.55 15.60
C LEU A 111 -1.21 3.04 14.36
N MET A 112 -0.47 3.36 13.29
CA MET A 112 -1.00 3.81 11.99
C MET A 112 -1.25 2.65 11.00
N GLY A 113 -1.48 1.44 11.51
CA GLY A 113 -1.89 0.28 10.71
C GLY A 113 -0.76 -0.65 10.27
N GLY A 114 0.35 -0.69 11.02
CA GLY A 114 1.48 -1.57 10.70
C GLY A 114 2.32 -1.06 9.52
N ARG A 115 2.53 0.25 9.45
CA ARG A 115 3.44 0.89 8.50
C ARG A 115 4.89 0.65 8.90
N ASP A 116 5.75 0.58 7.89
CA ASP A 116 7.20 0.55 8.10
C ASP A 116 7.67 1.85 8.76
N HIS A 117 8.64 1.75 9.66
CA HIS A 117 9.20 2.90 10.37
C HIS A 117 9.72 3.97 9.41
N SER A 118 10.30 3.57 8.27
CA SER A 118 10.79 4.48 7.22
C SER A 118 9.66 5.29 6.57
N THR A 119 8.45 4.72 6.46
CA THR A 119 7.27 5.45 5.99
C THR A 119 6.88 6.55 6.97
N ILE A 120 6.98 6.27 8.27
CA ILE A 120 6.71 7.26 9.32
C ILE A 120 7.77 8.34 9.36
N VAL A 121 9.05 7.97 9.28
CA VAL A 121 10.17 8.93 9.19
C VAL A 121 9.99 9.86 8.00
N ASN A 122 9.64 9.31 6.82
CA ASN A 122 9.37 10.13 5.64
C ASN A 122 8.19 11.09 5.85
N ALA A 123 7.10 10.62 6.47
CA ALA A 123 5.93 11.46 6.76
C ALA A 123 6.26 12.58 7.75
N LYS A 124 6.96 12.28 8.85
CA LYS A 124 7.48 13.27 9.80
C LYS A 124 8.36 14.30 9.10
N ASN A 125 9.37 13.86 8.36
CA ASN A 125 10.32 14.76 7.69
C ASN A 125 9.64 15.62 6.62
N THR A 126 8.60 15.08 5.96
CA THR A 126 7.74 15.87 5.06
C THR A 126 7.03 16.98 5.84
N GLY A 127 6.45 16.69 7.00
CA GLY A 127 5.87 17.71 7.88
C GLY A 127 6.87 18.79 8.28
N ASP A 128 8.07 18.41 8.73
CA ASP A 128 9.15 19.36 9.07
C ASP A 128 9.52 20.25 7.89
N MET A 129 9.68 19.66 6.71
CA MET A 129 9.98 20.40 5.48
C MET A 129 8.86 21.37 5.11
N VAL A 130 7.60 20.94 5.16
CA VAL A 130 6.43 21.79 4.90
C VAL A 130 6.44 23.00 5.82
N PHE A 131 6.58 22.78 7.14
CA PHE A 131 6.52 23.87 8.11
C PHE A 131 7.70 24.82 7.97
N ARG A 132 8.90 24.30 7.66
CA ARG A 132 10.05 25.16 7.38
C ARG A 132 9.79 26.08 6.19
N HIS A 133 9.27 25.53 5.10
CA HIS A 133 9.03 26.30 3.88
C HIS A 133 7.83 27.26 3.97
N ARG A 134 6.75 26.86 4.66
CA ARG A 134 5.49 27.61 4.66
C ARG A 134 5.31 28.50 5.89
N LEU A 135 5.85 28.10 7.04
CA LEU A 135 5.63 28.77 8.32
C LEU A 135 6.92 29.35 8.93
N GLY A 136 8.08 29.10 8.30
CA GLY A 136 9.39 29.54 8.80
C GLY A 136 9.82 28.89 10.12
N VAL A 137 9.21 27.75 10.47
CA VAL A 137 9.45 27.04 11.75
C VAL A 137 9.61 25.55 11.49
N GLU A 138 10.35 24.85 12.34
CA GLU A 138 10.58 23.41 12.20
C GLU A 138 10.46 22.66 13.53
N GLY A 139 10.21 21.35 13.45
CA GLY A 139 10.13 20.47 14.60
C GLY A 139 9.19 20.97 15.70
N ALA A 140 9.56 20.76 16.96
CA ALA A 140 8.71 21.13 18.09
C ALA A 140 8.30 22.61 18.12
N ALA A 141 9.09 23.53 17.53
CA ALA A 141 8.73 24.95 17.48
C ALA A 141 7.45 25.21 16.66
N ALA A 142 7.15 24.36 15.68
CA ALA A 142 5.90 24.48 14.92
C ALA A 142 4.67 24.12 15.76
N LEU A 143 4.80 23.51 16.96
CA LEU A 143 3.69 23.29 17.88
C LEU A 143 3.11 24.60 18.45
N ALA A 144 3.88 25.69 18.43
CA ALA A 144 3.40 27.01 18.86
C ALA A 144 2.39 27.63 17.88
N ARG A 145 2.27 27.09 16.66
CA ARG A 145 1.24 27.48 15.68
C ARG A 145 -0.11 26.88 16.03
N SER A 146 -1.20 27.35 15.42
CA SER A 146 -2.49 26.69 15.59
C SER A 146 -2.54 25.33 14.86
N ASP A 147 -3.47 24.45 15.27
CA ASP A 147 -3.72 23.19 14.55
C ASP A 147 -4.15 23.48 13.09
N GLU A 148 -4.98 24.51 12.90
CA GLU A 148 -5.47 24.94 11.59
C GLU A 148 -4.34 25.45 10.68
N GLU A 149 -3.47 26.34 11.16
CA GLU A 149 -2.33 26.86 10.38
C GLU A 149 -1.40 25.73 9.91
N ARG A 150 -1.13 24.75 10.78
CA ARG A 150 -0.34 23.57 10.41
C ARG A 150 -1.05 22.74 9.34
N ARG A 151 -2.33 22.46 9.52
CA ARG A 151 -3.11 21.67 8.57
C ARG A 151 -3.15 22.32 7.19
N ASP A 152 -3.41 23.63 7.16
CA ASP A 152 -3.47 24.41 5.93
C ASP A 152 -2.13 24.44 5.20
N ALA A 153 -1.01 24.56 5.94
CA ALA A 153 0.32 24.48 5.36
C ALA A 153 0.58 23.13 4.66
N ILE A 154 0.17 22.01 5.28
CA ILE A 154 0.31 20.67 4.67
C ILE A 154 -0.60 20.55 3.44
N ILE A 155 -1.86 20.99 3.53
CA ILE A 155 -2.80 20.95 2.41
C ILE A 155 -2.26 21.77 1.23
N ALA A 156 -1.82 23.01 1.47
CA ALA A 156 -1.32 23.89 0.42
C ALA A 156 -0.07 23.32 -0.27
N TYR A 157 0.84 22.70 0.48
CA TYR A 157 2.02 22.04 -0.09
C TYR A 157 1.64 20.86 -1.00
N TYR A 158 0.71 20.01 -0.57
CA TYR A 158 0.29 18.86 -1.35
C TYR A 158 -0.52 19.26 -2.60
N GLN A 159 -1.32 20.34 -2.53
CA GLN A 159 -1.99 20.94 -3.68
C GLN A 159 -0.95 21.42 -4.71
N GLU A 160 0.06 22.16 -4.28
CA GLU A 160 1.13 22.66 -5.14
C GLU A 160 1.87 21.52 -5.85
N ILE A 161 2.26 20.46 -5.13
CA ILE A 161 2.92 19.29 -5.77
C ILE A 161 2.01 18.61 -6.78
N THR A 162 0.72 18.52 -6.49
CA THR A 162 -0.26 17.92 -7.40
C THR A 162 -0.38 18.75 -8.68
N GLU A 163 -0.43 20.08 -8.55
CA GLU A 163 -0.46 21.01 -9.67
C GLU A 163 0.83 20.99 -10.48
N GLN A 164 2.00 21.02 -9.83
CA GLN A 164 3.29 20.89 -10.49
C GLN A 164 3.40 19.55 -11.24
N SER A 165 2.92 18.46 -10.65
CA SER A 165 2.90 17.14 -11.30
C SER A 165 1.97 17.12 -12.52
N ARG A 166 0.79 17.75 -12.40
CA ARG A 166 -0.16 17.91 -13.51
C ARG A 166 0.44 18.77 -14.63
N ALA A 167 1.06 19.90 -14.29
CA ALA A 167 1.71 20.80 -15.24
C ALA A 167 2.87 20.11 -15.97
N ARG A 168 3.75 19.39 -15.24
CA ARG A 168 4.81 18.56 -15.83
C ARG A 168 4.25 17.49 -16.76
N TYR A 169 3.13 16.87 -16.40
CA TYR A 169 2.47 15.89 -17.26
C TYR A 169 1.89 16.55 -18.53
N GLN A 170 1.29 17.73 -18.40
CA GLN A 170 0.72 18.51 -19.50
C GLN A 170 1.78 19.11 -20.45
N ALA A 171 2.92 19.54 -19.92
CA ALA A 171 4.01 20.11 -20.69
C ALA A 171 4.78 19.05 -21.51
N ARG A 172 4.65 17.75 -21.21
CA ARG A 172 5.29 16.70 -22.01
C ARG A 172 4.72 16.70 -23.43
N PRO A 173 5.57 16.88 -24.47
CA PRO A 173 5.15 16.81 -25.86
C PRO A 173 4.35 15.53 -26.14
N THR A 174 3.23 15.63 -26.84
CA THR A 174 2.35 14.49 -27.15
C THR A 174 3.11 13.35 -27.85
N ALA A 175 4.12 13.68 -28.65
CA ALA A 175 5.05 12.73 -29.26
C ALA A 175 5.85 11.94 -28.22
N GLN A 176 6.44 12.58 -27.21
CA GLN A 176 7.13 11.89 -26.11
C GLN A 176 6.19 11.10 -25.19
N ARG A 177 4.90 11.47 -25.11
CA ARG A 177 3.90 10.67 -24.38
C ARG A 177 3.60 9.34 -25.07
N ARG A 178 3.68 9.30 -26.41
CA ARG A 178 3.49 8.09 -27.24
C ARG A 178 4.78 7.31 -27.47
N GLN A 179 5.94 7.99 -27.45
CA GLN A 179 7.24 7.41 -27.79
C GLN A 179 8.05 6.90 -26.60
N ARG A 180 7.55 6.91 -25.36
CA ARG A 180 8.18 6.05 -24.36
C ARG A 180 7.86 4.62 -24.81
N PRO A 181 8.84 3.82 -25.26
CA PRO A 181 8.62 2.40 -25.39
C PRO A 181 8.00 1.99 -24.08
N SER A 182 6.83 1.35 -24.12
CA SER A 182 6.31 0.83 -22.86
C SER A 182 7.48 0.05 -22.23
N ALA A 183 7.69 0.08 -20.91
CA ALA A 183 8.72 -0.77 -20.28
C ALA A 183 8.52 -2.27 -20.61
N TRP A 184 7.45 -2.58 -21.33
CA TRP A 184 7.04 -3.82 -21.90
C TRP A 184 7.45 -4.03 -23.37
N GLU A 185 7.91 -3.05 -24.15
CA GLU A 185 8.25 -3.23 -25.57
C GLU A 185 9.46 -4.14 -25.80
N ALA A 186 10.56 -3.94 -25.08
CA ALA A 186 11.70 -4.85 -25.15
C ALA A 186 11.35 -6.27 -24.63
N PRO A 187 10.69 -6.43 -23.46
CA PRO A 187 10.15 -7.73 -23.04
C PRO A 187 9.15 -8.33 -24.02
N ARG A 188 8.38 -7.51 -24.75
CA ARG A 188 7.37 -7.94 -25.72
C ARG A 188 8.00 -8.48 -26.99
N ALA A 189 9.05 -7.85 -27.51
CA ALA A 189 9.80 -8.37 -28.65
C ALA A 189 10.44 -9.73 -28.30
N GLU A 190 11.06 -9.84 -27.12
CA GLU A 190 11.62 -11.10 -26.62
C GLU A 190 10.53 -12.16 -26.38
N LEU A 191 9.37 -11.76 -25.85
CA LEU A 191 8.20 -12.66 -25.71
C LEU A 191 7.71 -13.19 -27.04
N ARG A 192 7.59 -12.32 -28.06
CA ARG A 192 7.15 -12.71 -29.40
C ARG A 192 8.10 -13.76 -29.97
N ARG A 193 9.41 -13.56 -29.80
CA ARG A 193 10.44 -14.52 -30.19
C ARG A 193 10.30 -15.86 -29.46
N GLN A 194 10.11 -15.84 -28.13
CA GLN A 194 9.95 -17.05 -27.33
C GLN A 194 8.67 -17.83 -27.68
N LEU A 195 7.54 -17.14 -27.88
CA LEU A 195 6.28 -17.76 -28.29
C LEU A 195 6.39 -18.39 -29.68
N ALA A 196 7.06 -17.72 -30.63
CA ALA A 196 7.32 -18.26 -31.95
C ALA A 196 8.24 -19.51 -31.92
N LEU A 197 9.30 -19.49 -31.10
CA LEU A 197 10.21 -20.64 -30.95
C LEU A 197 9.54 -21.87 -30.33
N LEU A 198 8.61 -21.66 -29.39
CA LEU A 198 7.97 -22.76 -28.69
C LEU A 198 6.82 -23.40 -29.49
N GLY A 199 6.44 -22.84 -30.65
CA GLY A 199 5.40 -23.40 -31.52
C GLY A 199 4.05 -23.57 -30.80
N ILE A 200 3.78 -22.76 -29.77
CA ILE A 200 2.66 -23.01 -28.87
C ILE A 200 1.38 -22.48 -29.49
N GLU A 201 0.75 -23.32 -30.29
CA GLU A 201 -0.68 -23.27 -30.52
C GLU A 201 -1.40 -23.92 -29.32
N GLY A 202 -2.16 -23.13 -28.56
CA GLY A 202 -3.15 -23.66 -27.62
C GLY A 202 -2.78 -23.75 -26.13
N ALA A 203 -1.59 -23.32 -25.67
CA ALA A 203 -1.34 -23.34 -24.22
C ALA A 203 -2.25 -22.35 -23.45
N PRO A 204 -2.70 -22.72 -22.24
CA PRO A 204 -3.48 -21.82 -21.41
C PRO A 204 -2.69 -20.55 -21.09
N ILE A 205 -3.33 -19.38 -21.26
CA ILE A 205 -2.74 -18.05 -20.98
C ILE A 205 -2.03 -17.97 -19.62
N ARG A 206 -2.52 -18.69 -18.60
CA ARG A 206 -1.89 -18.72 -17.27
C ARG A 206 -0.54 -19.41 -17.24
N GLU A 207 -0.35 -20.46 -18.03
CA GLU A 207 0.91 -21.18 -18.12
C GLU A 207 1.94 -20.37 -18.90
N LEU A 208 1.51 -19.73 -19.99
CA LEU A 208 2.31 -18.76 -20.72
C LEU A 208 2.72 -17.59 -19.81
N ALA A 209 1.77 -16.99 -19.09
CA ALA A 209 2.05 -15.90 -18.14
C ALA A 209 3.08 -16.31 -17.08
N LYS A 210 2.99 -17.54 -16.57
CA LYS A 210 3.91 -18.09 -15.56
C LYS A 210 5.31 -18.34 -16.14
N ALA A 211 5.41 -18.98 -17.31
CA ALA A 211 6.69 -19.25 -17.99
C ALA A 211 7.44 -17.95 -18.34
N LEU A 212 6.68 -16.91 -18.68
CA LEU A 212 7.18 -15.62 -19.14
C LEU A 212 7.40 -14.61 -18.00
N GLY A 213 7.11 -14.98 -16.75
CA GLY A 213 7.27 -14.10 -15.59
C GLY A 213 6.38 -12.84 -15.63
N VAL A 214 5.23 -12.89 -16.31
CA VAL A 214 4.34 -11.74 -16.51
C VAL A 214 2.89 -11.98 -16.13
N SER A 215 2.15 -10.89 -15.94
CA SER A 215 0.74 -10.99 -15.57
C SER A 215 -0.10 -11.53 -16.72
N ALA A 216 -1.10 -12.34 -16.38
CA ALA A 216 -2.02 -12.92 -17.37
C ALA A 216 -2.71 -11.87 -18.25
N THR A 217 -2.99 -10.67 -17.72
CA THR A 217 -3.56 -9.56 -18.50
C THR A 217 -2.63 -9.10 -19.63
N LYS A 218 -1.33 -8.98 -19.36
CA LYS A 218 -0.33 -8.61 -20.38
C LYS A 218 -0.15 -9.72 -21.40
N THR A 219 -0.15 -10.98 -20.96
CA THR A 219 -0.08 -12.15 -21.86
C THR A 219 -1.29 -12.21 -22.79
N ARG A 220 -2.51 -11.93 -22.30
CA ARG A 220 -3.71 -11.86 -23.16
C ARG A 220 -3.62 -10.79 -24.22
N ALA A 221 -3.21 -9.58 -23.82
CA ALA A 221 -3.06 -8.48 -24.76
C ALA A 221 -2.08 -8.85 -25.88
N LEU A 222 -0.95 -9.47 -25.53
CA LEU A 222 0.03 -9.89 -26.53
C LEU A 222 -0.47 -11.01 -27.45
N VAL A 223 -1.12 -12.04 -26.90
CA VAL A 223 -1.69 -13.13 -27.72
C VAL A 223 -2.75 -12.60 -28.68
N ALA A 224 -3.59 -11.65 -28.26
CA ALA A 224 -4.56 -11.02 -29.13
C ALA A 224 -3.91 -10.23 -30.27
N GLU A 225 -2.82 -9.49 -29.99
CA GLU A 225 -2.06 -8.77 -31.02
C GLU A 225 -1.37 -9.74 -31.99
N LEU A 226 -0.75 -10.81 -31.50
CA LEU A 226 -0.10 -11.81 -32.35
C LEU A 226 -1.09 -12.55 -33.27
N ARG A 227 -2.32 -12.77 -32.80
CA ARG A 227 -3.42 -13.31 -33.63
C ARG A 227 -3.86 -12.32 -34.70
N ALA A 228 -3.99 -11.04 -34.35
CA ALA A 228 -4.32 -10.00 -35.31
C ALA A 228 -3.23 -9.83 -36.39
N GLU A 229 -1.97 -10.07 -36.04
CA GLU A 229 -0.82 -10.09 -36.94
C GLU A 229 -0.67 -11.41 -37.73
N GLY A 230 -1.56 -12.39 -37.52
CA GLY A 230 -1.51 -13.71 -38.18
C GLY A 230 -0.29 -14.57 -37.80
N THR A 231 0.41 -14.21 -36.73
CA THR A 231 1.62 -14.89 -36.27
C THR A 231 1.30 -16.13 -35.43
N VAL A 232 0.12 -16.15 -34.80
CA VAL A 232 -0.38 -17.26 -33.98
C VAL A 232 -1.84 -17.50 -34.36
N SER A 233 -2.25 -18.76 -34.49
CA SER A 233 -3.64 -19.16 -34.75
C SER A 233 -4.59 -19.02 -33.54
#